data_AF-A0AAW1CPH3-F1
#
_entry.id   AF-A0AAW1CPH3-F1
#
_cell.length_a   1.000
_cell.length_b   1.000
_cell.length_c   1.000
_cell.angle_alpha   90.00
_cell.angle_beta   90.00
_cell.angle_gamma   90.00
#
_symmetry.space_group_name_H-M   'P 1'
#
loop_
_entity.id
_entity.type
_entity.pdbx_description
1 polymer ?
#
loop_
_entity_poly.entity_id
_entity_poly.type
_entity_poly.pdbx_seq_one_letter_code
_entity_poly.pdbx_strand_id
1 'polypeptide(L)'
;MELYNGFWQSIVKRCFHSVTSPLFIKCTDALCAEPLKKKKRLDPAIIKQREERKKRRLEKQIRRLEKNVRQFKPISECEIPLEIINNRKLHERTIAINREIIDKRLSVFKQWSQLKVNQNLKDALMIDRISASHRRALDNLKLVSPFLYKAAIEAESNFLPFKAVGPVETPPIEKFDSPDGEYNDISKKWD
;
A
#
# COMPACT_ATOMS: atom_id res chain seq x y z
N MET A 1 -42.16 27.39 54.87
CA MET A 1 -42.57 28.74 54.44
C MET A 1 -41.38 29.66 54.68
N GLU A 2 -40.50 29.75 53.67
CA GLU A 2 -39.27 30.55 53.68
C GLU A 2 -39.30 31.41 52.39
N LEU A 3 -39.32 32.74 52.49
CA LEU A 3 -38.20 33.70 52.49
C LEU A 3 -37.83 34.22 51.08
N TYR A 4 -37.33 35.47 51.10
CA TYR A 4 -36.67 36.27 50.05
C TYR A 4 -37.57 37.22 49.25
N ASN A 5 -37.72 38.47 49.69
CA ASN A 5 -36.77 39.60 49.63
C ASN A 5 -36.20 39.87 48.24
N GLY A 6 -36.69 40.96 47.66
CA GLY A 6 -35.86 42.00 47.03
C GLY A 6 -35.36 41.72 45.62
N PHE A 7 -35.81 42.55 44.67
CA PHE A 7 -34.89 43.40 43.91
C PHE A 7 -35.69 44.34 42.99
N TRP A 8 -35.89 45.57 43.45
CA TRP A 8 -35.98 46.68 42.51
C TRP A 8 -34.61 46.82 41.84
N GLN A 9 -34.50 46.49 40.56
CA GLN A 9 -33.43 47.07 39.75
C GLN A 9 -33.94 47.46 38.37
N SER A 10 -34.03 48.78 38.20
CA SER A 10 -34.13 49.49 36.95
C SER A 10 -33.28 48.84 35.85
N ILE A 11 -33.92 48.28 34.82
CA ILE A 11 -33.24 47.87 33.59
C ILE A 11 -33.08 49.12 32.72
N VAL A 12 -32.33 50.10 33.22
CA VAL A 12 -31.57 50.99 32.35
C VAL A 12 -30.33 50.18 31.98
N LYS A 13 -30.45 49.31 30.97
CA LYS A 13 -29.30 48.63 30.37
C LYS A 13 -28.49 49.67 29.61
N ARG A 14 -27.63 50.38 30.34
CA ARG A 14 -26.61 51.24 29.77
C ARG A 14 -25.57 50.32 29.12
N CYS A 15 -25.57 50.20 27.81
CA CYS A 15 -24.53 49.48 27.08
C CYS A 15 -23.26 50.37 26.99
N PHE A 16 -22.68 50.71 28.14
CA PHE A 16 -21.39 51.37 28.20
C PHE A 16 -20.29 50.32 28.13
N HIS A 17 -19.46 50.39 27.09
CA HIS A 17 -18.25 49.58 27.00
C HIS A 17 -17.03 50.50 27.10
N SER A 18 -16.19 50.30 28.12
CA SER A 18 -14.88 50.95 28.23
C SER A 18 -13.81 50.02 27.68
N VAL A 19 -13.32 50.31 26.48
CA VAL A 19 -12.09 49.70 25.96
C VAL A 19 -10.91 50.59 26.37
N THR A 20 -9.84 49.97 26.84
CA THR A 20 -8.65 50.59 27.44
C THR A 20 -7.97 51.59 26.49
N SER A 21 -8.02 52.88 26.86
CA SER A 21 -7.24 54.08 26.44
C SER A 21 -7.04 54.45 24.95
N PRO A 22 -7.08 55.76 24.57
CA PRO A 22 -7.60 56.90 25.33
C PRO A 22 -9.13 57.02 25.17
N LEU A 23 -9.78 57.36 26.27
CA LEU A 23 -11.20 57.19 26.60
C LEU A 23 -12.20 57.84 25.61
N PHE A 24 -13.00 57.00 24.92
CA PHE A 24 -14.22 57.44 24.22
C PHE A 24 -15.39 56.55 24.63
N ILE A 25 -16.35 57.08 25.38
CA ILE A 25 -17.59 56.37 25.71
C ILE A 25 -18.49 56.41 24.47
N LYS A 26 -18.75 55.25 23.86
CA LYS A 26 -19.69 55.12 22.74
C LYS A 26 -20.99 54.52 23.25
N CYS A 27 -22.11 55.16 22.92
CA CYS A 27 -23.46 54.66 23.19
C CYS A 27 -24.08 54.23 21.86
N THR A 28 -24.50 52.96 21.75
CA THR A 28 -25.28 52.48 20.59
C THR A 28 -26.76 52.52 20.90
N ASP A 29 -27.57 53.02 19.97
CA ASP A 29 -29.02 53.06 20.11
C ASP A 29 -29.61 51.65 20.19
N ALA A 30 -30.58 51.46 21.09
CA ALA A 30 -31.31 50.21 21.18
C ALA A 30 -32.23 50.08 19.97
N LEU A 31 -31.79 49.34 18.94
CA LEU A 31 -32.64 48.94 17.83
C LEU A 31 -33.70 47.96 18.34
N CYS A 32 -34.91 48.48 18.59
CA CYS A 32 -36.10 47.73 18.98
C CYS A 32 -36.67 46.88 17.84
N ALA A 33 -35.83 46.06 17.18
CA ALA A 33 -36.29 45.12 16.18
C ALA A 33 -37.18 44.05 16.83
N GLU A 34 -38.29 43.69 16.18
CA GLU A 34 -39.12 42.57 16.62
C GLU A 34 -38.26 41.30 16.74
N PRO A 35 -38.44 40.51 17.82
CA PRO A 35 -37.64 39.32 18.03
C PRO A 35 -37.72 38.40 16.80
N LEU A 36 -36.55 37.99 16.29
CA LEU A 36 -36.42 37.19 15.07
C LEU A 36 -37.34 35.97 15.16
N LYS A 37 -38.24 35.80 14.17
CA LYS A 37 -39.17 34.67 14.12
C LYS A 37 -38.37 33.37 14.27
N LYS A 38 -38.75 32.55 15.27
CA LYS A 38 -38.09 31.28 15.57
C LYS A 38 -38.05 30.43 14.30
N LYS A 39 -36.86 29.97 13.90
CA LYS A 39 -36.72 29.06 12.76
C LYS A 39 -37.63 27.85 12.99
N LYS A 40 -38.55 27.61 12.05
CA LYS A 40 -39.44 26.44 12.11
C LYS A 40 -38.60 25.18 12.07
N ARG A 41 -38.85 24.26 13.02
CA ARG A 41 -38.23 22.94 13.01
C ARG A 41 -38.66 22.24 11.73
N LEU A 42 -37.70 21.73 10.96
CA LEU A 42 -38.00 20.97 9.75
C LEU A 42 -38.71 19.67 10.13
N ASP A 43 -39.63 19.24 9.28
CA ASP A 43 -40.34 17.98 9.47
C ASP A 43 -39.34 16.82 9.59
N PRO A 44 -39.59 15.85 10.50
CA PRO A 44 -38.69 14.73 10.72
C PRO A 44 -38.47 13.90 9.44
N ALA A 45 -39.47 13.84 8.55
CA ALA A 45 -39.37 13.17 7.26
C ALA A 45 -38.34 13.84 6.33
N ILE A 46 -38.28 15.17 6.31
CA ILE A 46 -37.34 15.94 5.46
C ILE A 46 -35.90 15.76 5.97
N ILE A 47 -35.69 15.69 7.29
CA ILE A 47 -34.39 15.45 7.91
C ILE A 47 -33.89 14.04 7.53
N LYS A 48 -34.74 13.02 7.72
CA LYS A 48 -34.42 11.63 7.34
C LYS A 48 -34.08 11.50 5.86
N GLN A 49 -34.82 12.18 4.98
CA GLN A 49 -34.55 12.17 3.54
C GLN A 49 -33.20 12.83 3.19
N ARG A 50 -32.82 13.91 3.88
CA ARG A 50 -31.50 14.57 3.68
C ARG A 50 -30.35 13.67 4.15
N GLU A 51 -30.51 13.00 5.27
CA GLU A 51 -29.54 12.04 5.80
C GLU A 51 -29.38 10.83 4.88
N GLU A 52 -30.49 10.26 4.40
CA GLU A 52 -30.46 9.14 3.48
C GLU A 52 -29.81 9.52 2.14
N ARG A 53 -30.04 10.73 1.63
CA ARG A 53 -29.33 11.26 0.45
C ARG A 53 -27.82 11.39 0.69
N LYS A 54 -27.39 11.84 1.88
CA LYS A 54 -25.96 11.91 2.23
C LYS A 54 -25.35 10.51 2.33
N LYS A 55 -26.04 9.57 2.98
CA LYS A 55 -25.62 8.17 3.12
C LYS A 55 -25.43 7.53 1.74
N ARG A 56 -26.42 7.63 0.86
CA ARG A 56 -26.35 7.10 -0.52
C ARG A 56 -25.21 7.72 -1.34
N ARG A 57 -24.88 9.00 -1.13
CA ARG A 57 -23.74 9.67 -1.80
C ARG A 57 -22.41 9.10 -1.31
N LEU A 58 -22.25 8.97 0.01
CA LEU A 58 -21.05 8.40 0.62
C LEU A 58 -20.87 6.93 0.21
N GLU A 59 -21.92 6.11 0.25
CA GLU A 59 -21.88 4.72 -0.20
C GLU A 59 -21.44 4.60 -1.67
N LYS A 60 -21.93 5.47 -2.56
CA LYS A 60 -21.51 5.48 -3.96
C LYS A 60 -20.03 5.89 -4.11
N GLN A 61 -19.56 6.84 -3.32
CA GLN A 61 -18.15 7.26 -3.33
C GLN A 61 -17.24 6.14 -2.82
N ILE A 62 -17.61 5.50 -1.71
CA ILE A 62 -16.91 4.35 -1.16
C ILE A 62 -16.84 3.24 -2.20
N ARG A 63 -17.95 2.86 -2.84
CA ARG A 63 -17.96 1.83 -3.89
C ARG A 63 -17.05 2.16 -5.08
N ARG A 64 -16.91 3.45 -5.44
CA ARG A 64 -15.99 3.88 -6.53
C ARG A 64 -14.53 3.76 -6.09
N LEU A 65 -14.21 4.23 -4.88
CA LEU A 65 -12.85 4.13 -4.32
C LEU A 65 -12.43 2.67 -4.13
N GLU A 66 -13.31 1.81 -3.62
CA GLU A 66 -13.09 0.37 -3.48
C GLU A 66 -12.82 -0.31 -4.84
N LYS A 67 -13.51 0.13 -5.90
CA LYS A 67 -13.27 -0.40 -7.25
C LYS A 67 -11.89 0.00 -7.78
N ASN A 68 -11.45 1.24 -7.54
CA ASN A 68 -10.15 1.74 -7.98
C ASN A 68 -8.99 1.08 -7.22
N VAL A 69 -9.11 0.90 -5.90
CA VAL A 69 -8.09 0.23 -5.06
C VAL A 69 -7.79 -1.20 -5.52
N ARG A 70 -8.78 -1.87 -6.14
CA ARG A 70 -8.62 -3.23 -6.68
C ARG A 70 -7.91 -3.28 -8.04
N GLN A 71 -7.71 -2.15 -8.71
CA GLN A 71 -7.00 -2.11 -9.98
C GLN A 71 -5.50 -2.17 -9.72
N PHE A 72 -4.84 -3.20 -10.22
CA PHE A 72 -3.39 -3.32 -10.13
C PHE A 72 -2.71 -2.31 -11.06
N LYS A 73 -1.54 -1.82 -10.64
CA LYS A 73 -0.68 -1.04 -11.52
C LYS A 73 -0.25 -1.92 -12.70
N PRO A 74 -0.23 -1.39 -13.93
CA PRO A 74 0.20 -2.17 -15.09
C PRO A 74 1.70 -2.47 -14.98
N ILE A 75 2.11 -3.64 -15.49
CA ILE A 75 3.51 -4.10 -15.49
C ILE A 75 4.12 -3.70 -16.83
N SER A 76 4.91 -2.63 -16.83
CA SER A 76 5.48 -2.06 -18.06
C SER A 76 6.40 -3.01 -18.82
N GLU A 77 7.06 -3.94 -18.13
CA GLU A 77 7.97 -4.93 -18.72
C GLU A 77 7.24 -6.04 -19.50
N CYS A 78 5.97 -6.30 -19.16
CA CYS A 78 5.15 -7.28 -19.87
C CYS A 78 4.52 -6.69 -21.14
N GLU A 79 4.40 -5.37 -21.22
CA GLU A 79 3.82 -4.68 -22.36
C GLU A 79 4.89 -4.37 -23.41
N ILE A 80 4.56 -4.58 -24.69
CA ILE A 80 5.47 -4.25 -25.78
C ILE A 80 5.42 -2.73 -26.00
N PRO A 81 6.56 -2.02 -25.98
CA PRO A 81 6.60 -0.60 -26.29
C PRO A 81 6.00 -0.27 -27.66
N LEU A 82 5.20 0.78 -27.72
CA LEU A 82 4.54 1.22 -28.96
C LEU A 82 5.53 1.55 -30.08
N GLU A 83 6.73 2.02 -29.73
CA GLU A 83 7.81 2.33 -30.68
C GLU A 83 8.22 1.10 -31.51
N ILE A 84 8.32 -0.07 -30.86
CA ILE A 84 8.70 -1.33 -31.53
C ILE A 84 7.57 -1.80 -32.47
N ILE A 85 6.32 -1.63 -32.04
CA ILE A 85 5.14 -1.99 -32.84
C ILE A 85 5.07 -1.10 -34.09
N ASN A 86 5.25 0.21 -33.93
CA ASN A 86 5.24 1.17 -35.02
C ASN A 86 6.39 0.91 -36.01
N ASN A 87 7.56 0.53 -35.49
CA ASN A 87 8.76 0.25 -36.26
C ASN A 87 8.95 -1.24 -36.59
N ARG A 88 7.86 -2.03 -36.63
CA ARG A 88 7.93 -3.49 -36.82
C ARG A 88 8.81 -3.92 -38.01
N LYS A 89 8.72 -3.21 -39.14
CA LYS A 89 9.50 -3.52 -40.35
C LYS A 89 11.01 -3.46 -40.15
N LEU A 90 11.50 -2.61 -39.22
CA LEU A 90 12.92 -2.52 -38.89
C LEU A 90 13.40 -3.70 -38.03
N HIS A 91 12.49 -4.29 -37.24
CA HIS A 91 12.79 -5.38 -36.32
C HIS A 91 12.46 -6.77 -36.89
N GLU A 92 11.70 -6.84 -37.99
CA GLU A 92 11.34 -8.08 -38.64
C GLU A 92 12.57 -8.73 -39.30
N ARG A 93 12.91 -9.95 -38.86
CA ARG A 93 14.05 -10.71 -39.39
C ARG A 93 13.58 -11.73 -40.41
N THR A 94 13.72 -11.39 -41.69
CA THR A 94 13.45 -12.33 -42.79
C THR A 94 14.75 -13.02 -43.22
N ILE A 95 15.27 -13.90 -42.36
CA ILE A 95 16.49 -14.66 -42.65
C ILE A 95 16.08 -16.09 -43.01
N ALA A 96 16.40 -16.52 -44.24
CA ALA A 96 16.24 -17.91 -44.65
C ALA A 96 17.27 -18.78 -43.91
N ILE A 97 16.79 -19.69 -43.07
CA ILE A 97 17.65 -20.54 -42.25
C ILE A 97 17.98 -21.80 -43.06
N ASN A 98 19.26 -22.11 -43.21
CA ASN A 98 19.72 -23.36 -43.84
C ASN A 98 19.38 -24.58 -42.94
N ARG A 99 19.12 -25.74 -43.56
CA ARG A 99 18.79 -27.00 -42.86
C ARG A 99 19.87 -27.39 -41.85
N GLU A 100 21.15 -27.25 -42.21
CA GLU A 100 22.26 -27.54 -41.31
C GLU A 100 22.23 -26.74 -40.00
N ILE A 101 21.79 -25.48 -40.05
CA ILE A 101 21.67 -24.61 -38.87
C ILE A 101 20.50 -25.09 -38.00
N ILE A 102 19.41 -25.53 -38.62
CA ILE A 102 18.24 -26.09 -37.92
C ILE A 102 18.66 -27.37 -37.19
N ASP A 103 19.35 -28.29 -37.87
CA ASP A 103 19.79 -29.55 -37.28
C ASP A 103 20.77 -29.34 -36.11
N LYS A 104 21.71 -28.40 -36.25
CA LYS A 104 22.61 -27.98 -35.17
C LYS A 104 21.83 -27.46 -33.96
N ARG A 105 20.85 -26.58 -34.18
CA ARG A 105 20.00 -26.04 -33.10
C ARG A 105 19.21 -27.16 -32.41
N LEU A 106 18.59 -28.05 -33.18
CA LEU A 106 17.82 -29.18 -32.65
C LEU A 106 18.69 -30.10 -31.79
N SER A 107 19.91 -30.39 -32.24
CA SER A 107 20.88 -31.18 -31.47
C SER A 107 21.22 -30.51 -30.13
N VAL A 108 21.52 -29.20 -30.15
CA VAL A 108 21.79 -28.42 -28.93
C VAL A 108 20.59 -28.41 -27.99
N PHE A 109 19.38 -28.19 -28.50
CA PHE A 109 18.17 -28.19 -27.67
C PHE A 109 17.90 -29.55 -27.03
N LYS A 110 18.13 -30.65 -27.77
CA LYS A 110 18.00 -32.01 -27.24
C LYS A 110 18.99 -32.23 -26.08
N GLN A 111 20.25 -31.87 -26.26
CA GLN A 111 21.27 -31.99 -25.22
C GLN A 111 20.95 -31.11 -24.01
N TRP A 112 20.54 -29.86 -24.25
CA TRP A 112 20.13 -28.93 -23.19
C TRP A 112 18.96 -29.46 -22.36
N SER A 113 17.94 -30.00 -23.03
CA SER A 113 16.79 -30.62 -22.36
C SER A 113 17.22 -31.77 -21.45
N GLN A 114 18.06 -32.68 -21.95
CA GLN A 114 18.61 -33.78 -21.15
C GLN A 114 19.40 -33.28 -19.94
N LEU A 115 20.27 -32.28 -20.13
CA LEU A 115 21.04 -31.68 -19.04
C LEU A 115 20.13 -31.08 -17.97
N LYS A 116 19.07 -30.35 -18.37
CA LYS A 116 18.13 -29.74 -17.43
C LYS A 116 17.29 -30.77 -16.67
N VAL A 117 16.85 -31.83 -17.33
CA VAL A 117 16.18 -32.95 -16.65
C VAL A 117 17.11 -33.58 -15.61
N ASN A 118 18.37 -33.85 -15.98
CA ASN A 118 19.35 -34.43 -15.05
C ASN A 118 19.67 -33.50 -13.87
N GLN A 119 19.78 -32.20 -14.11
CA GLN A 119 19.97 -31.20 -13.06
C GLN A 119 18.78 -31.22 -12.08
N ASN A 120 17.56 -31.12 -12.59
CA ASN A 120 16.35 -31.10 -11.77
C ASN A 120 16.19 -32.40 -10.96
N LEU A 121 16.51 -33.55 -11.55
CA LEU A 121 16.48 -34.83 -10.83
C LEU A 121 17.51 -34.86 -9.69
N LYS A 122 18.73 -34.36 -9.90
CA LYS A 122 19.75 -34.28 -8.85
C LYS A 122 19.30 -33.36 -7.71
N ASP A 123 18.71 -32.21 -8.05
CA ASP A 123 18.23 -31.24 -7.07
C ASP A 123 17.06 -31.83 -6.25
N ALA A 124 16.10 -32.49 -6.90
CA ALA A 124 15.00 -33.19 -6.23
C ALA A 124 15.50 -34.28 -5.27
N LEU A 125 16.42 -35.14 -5.75
CA LEU A 125 17.03 -36.18 -4.90
C LEU A 125 17.80 -35.60 -3.72
N MET A 126 18.44 -34.44 -3.89
CA MET A 126 19.14 -33.75 -2.80
C MET A 126 18.15 -33.25 -1.74
N ILE A 127 17.05 -32.62 -2.16
CA ILE A 127 15.98 -32.16 -1.26
C ILE A 127 15.37 -33.35 -0.50
N ASP A 128 15.12 -34.47 -1.17
CA ASP A 128 14.60 -35.68 -0.54
C ASP A 128 15.57 -36.24 0.51
N ARG A 129 16.88 -36.27 0.20
CA ARG A 129 17.91 -36.70 1.15
C ARG A 129 17.98 -35.80 2.37
N ILE A 130 18.00 -34.48 2.17
CA ILE A 130 18.00 -33.50 3.27
C ILE A 130 16.75 -33.69 4.12
N SER A 131 15.57 -33.80 3.50
CA SER A 131 14.30 -34.00 4.20
C SER A 131 14.26 -35.31 5.00
N ALA A 132 14.75 -36.41 4.41
CA ALA A 132 14.84 -37.70 5.09
C ALA A 132 15.81 -37.65 6.28
N SER A 133 16.96 -36.98 6.11
CA SER A 133 17.93 -36.80 7.19
C SER A 133 17.36 -35.96 8.34
N HIS A 134 16.63 -34.89 8.02
CA HIS A 134 15.98 -34.03 8.99
C HIS A 134 14.91 -34.79 9.79
N ARG A 135 14.06 -35.58 9.12
CA ARG A 135 13.06 -36.44 9.78
C ARG A 135 13.70 -37.44 10.75
N ARG A 136 14.73 -38.17 10.29
CA ARG A 136 15.46 -39.12 11.14
C ARG A 136 16.09 -38.44 12.35
N ALA A 137 16.65 -37.24 12.16
CA ALA A 137 17.22 -36.46 13.26
C ALA A 137 16.15 -36.09 14.30
N LEU A 138 14.96 -35.66 13.86
CA LEU A 138 13.83 -35.35 14.76
C LEU A 138 13.28 -36.58 15.47
N ASP A 139 13.17 -37.72 14.79
CA ASP A 139 12.73 -38.99 15.39
C ASP A 139 13.70 -39.42 16.51
N ASN A 140 15.00 -39.37 16.24
CA ASN A 140 16.03 -39.65 17.24
C ASN A 140 15.99 -38.65 18.39
N LEU A 141 15.83 -37.35 18.10
CA LEU A 141 15.72 -36.31 19.13
C LEU A 141 14.53 -36.55 20.04
N LYS A 142 13.39 -36.99 19.49
CA LYS A 142 12.19 -37.32 20.26
C LYS A 142 12.41 -38.50 21.22
N LEU A 143 13.17 -39.51 20.81
CA LEU A 143 13.52 -40.65 21.66
C LEU A 143 14.45 -40.25 22.80
N VAL A 144 15.39 -39.33 22.55
CA VAL A 144 16.37 -38.88 23.56
C VAL A 144 15.77 -37.84 24.51
N SER A 145 15.06 -36.84 24.00
CA SER A 145 14.47 -35.76 24.79
C SER A 145 13.20 -35.18 24.15
N PRO A 146 12.01 -35.43 24.73
CA PRO A 146 10.76 -34.89 24.21
C PRO A 146 10.65 -33.37 24.41
N PHE A 147 11.38 -32.78 25.36
CA PHE A 147 11.39 -31.32 25.58
C PHE A 147 12.10 -30.59 24.44
N LEU A 148 13.29 -31.06 24.04
CA LEU A 148 14.05 -30.47 22.93
C LEU A 148 13.34 -30.63 21.59
N TYR A 149 12.66 -31.77 21.39
CA TYR A 149 11.83 -31.99 20.21
C TYR A 149 10.72 -30.95 20.04
N LYS A 150 10.04 -30.56 21.15
CA LYS A 150 9.00 -29.53 21.11
C LYS A 150 9.60 -28.17 20.72
N ALA A 151 10.71 -27.79 21.34
CA ALA A 151 11.40 -26.54 21.03
C ALA A 151 11.88 -26.50 19.56
N ALA A 152 12.36 -27.62 19.01
CA ALA A 152 12.86 -27.68 17.63
C ALA A 152 11.76 -27.60 16.55
N ILE A 153 10.50 -27.91 16.89
CA ILE A 153 9.36 -27.85 15.96
C ILE A 153 8.69 -26.48 15.95
N GLU A 154 8.87 -25.70 17.02
CA GLU A 154 8.35 -24.34 17.10
C GLU A 154 8.93 -23.48 15.96
N ALA A 155 8.05 -22.79 15.24
CA ALA A 155 8.47 -21.92 14.13
C ALA A 155 9.16 -20.68 14.70
N GLU A 156 10.33 -20.34 14.17
CA GLU A 156 11.05 -19.14 14.57
C GLU A 156 10.30 -17.88 14.11
N SER A 157 9.82 -17.08 15.05
CA SER A 157 9.13 -15.81 14.77
C SER A 157 10.02 -14.78 14.08
N ASN A 158 11.34 -14.91 14.24
CA ASN A 158 12.33 -13.92 13.78
C ASN A 158 12.89 -14.22 12.38
N PHE A 159 12.43 -15.29 11.73
CA PHE A 159 12.91 -15.67 10.39
C PHE A 159 12.44 -14.70 9.29
N LEU A 160 11.31 -14.02 9.49
CA LEU A 160 10.75 -13.06 8.54
C LEU A 160 10.95 -11.62 9.05
N PRO A 161 11.46 -10.69 8.22
CA PRO A 161 11.73 -10.82 6.79
C PRO A 161 13.14 -11.35 6.45
N PHE A 162 13.22 -12.47 5.73
CA PHE A 162 14.47 -13.00 5.17
C PHE A 162 14.86 -12.23 3.89
N LYS A 163 16.12 -11.79 3.80
CA LYS A 163 16.69 -11.14 2.61
C LYS A 163 17.98 -11.85 2.21
N ALA A 164 18.08 -12.23 0.94
CA ALA A 164 19.29 -12.78 0.34
C ALA A 164 19.58 -12.03 -0.96
N VAL A 165 20.85 -11.68 -1.17
CA VAL A 165 21.34 -11.10 -2.42
C VAL A 165 21.97 -12.23 -3.24
N GLY A 166 21.67 -12.27 -4.54
CA GLY A 166 22.25 -13.26 -5.44
C GLY A 166 23.76 -13.11 -5.59
N PRO A 167 24.46 -14.13 -6.10
CA PRO A 167 25.89 -14.03 -6.39
C PRO A 167 26.15 -12.96 -7.46
N VAL A 168 27.26 -12.24 -7.31
CA VAL A 168 27.77 -11.29 -8.30
C VAL A 168 28.71 -11.99 -9.28
N GLU A 169 28.81 -11.50 -10.53
CA GLU A 169 29.73 -12.05 -11.53
C GLU A 169 31.20 -11.90 -11.10
N THR A 170 31.54 -10.75 -10.51
CA THR A 170 32.87 -10.45 -9.97
C THR A 170 32.74 -9.95 -8.53
N PRO A 171 33.61 -10.40 -7.61
CA PRO A 171 33.59 -9.93 -6.24
C PRO A 171 33.95 -8.43 -6.17
N PRO A 172 33.49 -7.71 -5.14
CA PRO A 172 33.79 -6.30 -4.98
C PRO A 172 35.29 -6.07 -4.77
N ILE A 173 35.81 -5.00 -5.39
CA ILE A 173 37.18 -4.55 -5.19
C ILE A 173 37.26 -3.78 -3.87
N GLU A 174 38.23 -4.09 -3.02
CA GLU A 174 38.45 -3.37 -1.77
C GLU A 174 38.82 -1.91 -2.03
N LYS A 175 38.19 -0.98 -1.30
CA LYS A 175 38.45 0.48 -1.36
C LYS A 175 38.27 1.09 -2.75
N PHE A 176 37.32 0.57 -3.52
CA PHE A 176 36.93 1.21 -4.77
C PHE A 176 36.08 2.45 -4.50
N ASP A 177 36.64 3.64 -4.74
CA ASP A 177 35.90 4.90 -4.69
C ASP A 177 35.05 5.03 -5.96
N SER A 178 33.74 4.87 -5.78
CA SER A 178 32.79 5.02 -6.88
C SER A 178 32.60 6.50 -7.20
N PRO A 179 32.52 6.90 -8.49
CA PRO A 179 32.30 8.29 -8.85
C PRO A 179 30.92 8.78 -8.36
N ASP A 180 30.86 10.04 -7.93
CA ASP A 180 29.62 10.66 -7.50
C ASP A 180 28.64 10.84 -8.66
N GLY A 181 27.35 10.66 -8.38
CA GLY A 181 26.27 10.85 -9.35
C GLY A 181 24.92 11.09 -8.68
N GLU A 182 24.01 11.75 -9.38
CA GLU A 182 22.64 12.00 -8.92
C GLU A 182 21.70 10.84 -9.31
N TYR A 183 20.96 10.33 -8.33
CA TYR A 183 19.88 9.35 -8.59
C TYR A 183 18.55 10.08 -8.79
N ASN A 184 18.04 10.08 -10.01
CA ASN A 184 16.73 10.61 -10.36
C ASN A 184 15.72 9.46 -10.51
N ASP A 185 14.70 9.43 -9.66
CA ASP A 185 13.62 8.44 -9.75
C ASP A 185 12.64 8.84 -10.87
N ILE A 186 12.68 8.11 -11.99
CA ILE A 186 11.81 8.30 -13.17
C ILE A 186 10.62 7.32 -13.13
N SER A 187 10.33 6.69 -11.98
CA SER A 187 9.22 5.76 -11.86
C SER A 187 7.87 6.44 -12.15
N LYS A 188 7.05 5.78 -12.97
CA LYS A 188 5.72 6.28 -13.33
C LYS A 188 4.80 6.23 -12.09
N LYS A 189 4.27 7.38 -11.70
CA LYS A 189 3.25 7.48 -10.65
C LYS A 189 1.88 7.16 -11.25
N TRP A 190 1.13 6.28 -10.58
CA TRP A 190 -0.22 5.86 -10.95
C TRP A 190 -1.15 6.26 -9.79
N ASP A 191 -1.86 7.39 -9.95
CA ASP A 191 -2.80 7.96 -8.97
C ASP A 191 -4.26 7.63 -9.33
#